data_AF-A0A0N1J5K6-F1
#
_entry.id   AF-A0A0N1J5K6-F1
#
_cell.length_a   1.000
_cell.length_b   1.000
_cell.length_c   1.000
_cell.angle_alpha   90.00
_cell.angle_beta   90.00
_cell.angle_gamma   90.00
#
_symmetry.space_group_name_H-M   'P 1'
#
loop_
_entity.id
_entity.type
_entity.pdbx_description
1 polymer ?
#
loop_
_entity_poly.entity_id
_entity_poly.type
_entity_poly.pdbx_seq_one_letter_code
_entity_poly.pdbx_strand_id
1 'polypeptide(L)' 'MRKLRSHEVIGLSVDEILQEFNERASEFGITEENLVSVSVNPPRHALRILDGDKVKDAKVQVTFIYWSER' A
#
# COMPACT_ATOMS: atom_id res chain seq x y z
N MET A 1 24.12 -1.94 -1.17
CA MET A 1 23.44 -2.92 -0.29
C MET A 1 21.95 -2.62 -0.33
N ARG A 2 21.13 -3.59 -0.70
CA ARG A 2 19.66 -3.47 -0.67
C ARG A 2 19.17 -3.37 0.79
N LYS A 3 18.17 -2.54 1.05
CA LYS A 3 17.51 -2.40 2.35
C LYS A 3 16.10 -2.95 2.27
N LEU A 4 15.68 -3.68 3.30
CA LEU A 4 14.30 -4.13 3.44
C LEU A 4 13.44 -2.93 3.82
N ARG A 5 12.38 -2.67 3.07
CA ARG A 5 11.44 -1.57 3.30
C ARG A 5 10.04 -2.12 3.57
N SER A 6 9.27 -1.34 4.30
CA SER A 6 7.85 -1.58 4.56
C SER A 6 7.08 -0.33 4.12
N HIS A 7 6.06 -0.52 3.31
CA HIS A 7 5.14 0.53 2.91
C HIS A 7 3.72 0.12 3.31
N GLU A 8 3.04 0.97 4.06
CA GLU A 8 1.70 0.70 4.57
C GLU A 8 0.72 1.72 4.00
N VAL A 9 -0.38 1.23 3.46
CA VAL A 9 -1.44 2.04 2.85
C VAL A 9 -2.78 1.62 3.43
N ILE A 10 -3.60 2.60 3.79
CA ILE A 10 -4.95 2.39 4.32
C ILE A 10 -5.95 2.97 3.31
N GLY A 11 -6.98 2.21 2.98
CA GLY A 11 -7.90 2.55 1.89
C GLY A 11 -9.28 1.93 2.01
N LEU A 12 -10.09 2.14 0.99
CA LEU A 12 -11.46 1.62 0.89
C LEU A 12 -11.51 0.24 0.20
N SER A 13 -10.61 -0.01 -0.74
CA SER A 13 -10.49 -1.27 -1.48
C SER A 13 -9.03 -1.71 -1.61
N VAL A 14 -8.81 -3.03 -1.64
CA VAL A 14 -7.50 -3.60 -1.96
C VAL A 14 -7.14 -3.29 -3.41
N ASP A 15 -8.11 -3.38 -4.33
CA ASP A 15 -7.87 -3.19 -5.76
C ASP A 15 -7.38 -1.77 -6.07
N GLU A 16 -7.98 -0.76 -5.45
CA GLU A 16 -7.57 0.65 -5.60
C GLU A 16 -6.14 0.86 -5.11
N ILE A 17 -5.80 0.29 -3.93
CA ILE A 17 -4.45 0.39 -3.37
C ILE A 17 -3.43 -0.33 -4.26
N LEU A 18 -3.75 -1.52 -4.75
CA LEU A 18 -2.85 -2.28 -5.62
C LEU A 18 -2.66 -1.58 -6.97
N GLN A 19 -3.72 -0.99 -7.52
CA GLN A 19 -3.62 -0.22 -8.76
C GLN A 19 -2.70 0.99 -8.58
N GLU A 20 -2.92 1.82 -7.57
CA GLU A 20 -2.07 2.98 -7.30
C GLU A 20 -0.61 2.55 -7.02
N PHE A 21 -0.44 1.49 -6.22
CA PHE A 21 0.88 0.96 -5.93
C PHE A 21 1.61 0.52 -7.20
N ASN A 22 0.95 -0.18 -8.11
CA ASN A 22 1.56 -0.64 -9.36
C ASN A 22 1.90 0.52 -10.31
N GLU A 23 1.04 1.54 -10.41
CA GLU A 23 1.33 2.75 -11.18
C GLU A 23 2.57 3.48 -10.66
N ARG A 24 2.77 3.46 -9.33
CA ARG A 24 3.86 4.16 -8.64
C ARG A 24 5.07 3.28 -8.29
N ALA A 25 5.01 1.96 -8.51
CA ALA A 25 6.05 1.02 -8.09
C ALA A 25 7.43 1.39 -8.67
N SER A 26 7.42 1.90 -9.92
CA SER A 26 8.61 2.42 -10.59
C SER A 26 9.22 3.65 -9.88
N GLU A 27 8.40 4.53 -9.28
CA GLU A 27 8.85 5.69 -8.49
C GLU A 27 9.61 5.26 -7.24
N PHE A 28 9.20 4.13 -6.65
CA PHE A 28 9.85 3.54 -5.49
C PHE A 28 11.05 2.64 -5.84
N GLY A 29 11.34 2.45 -7.14
CA GLY A 29 12.38 1.55 -7.61
C GLY A 29 12.08 0.07 -7.30
N ILE A 30 10.80 -0.27 -7.16
CA ILE A 30 10.33 -1.62 -6.87
C ILE A 30 10.14 -2.34 -8.20
N THR A 31 10.94 -3.36 -8.43
CA THR A 31 10.67 -4.36 -9.48
C THR A 31 9.91 -5.53 -8.88
N GLU A 32 9.15 -6.28 -9.69
CA GLU A 32 8.38 -7.43 -9.21
C GLU A 32 9.27 -8.44 -8.47
N GLU A 33 10.51 -8.64 -8.91
CA GLU A 33 11.47 -9.55 -8.27
C GLU A 33 11.94 -9.11 -6.88
N ASN A 34 11.70 -7.85 -6.50
CA ASN A 34 12.09 -7.29 -5.22
C ASN A 34 10.93 -7.26 -4.22
N LEU A 35 9.70 -7.56 -4.64
CA LEU A 35 8.56 -7.69 -3.75
C LEU A 35 8.67 -9.00 -2.96
N VAL A 36 8.65 -8.89 -1.63
CA VAL A 36 8.82 -10.03 -0.72
C VAL A 36 7.46 -10.52 -0.21
N SER A 37 6.58 -9.59 0.17
CA SER A 37 5.28 -9.94 0.74
C SER A 37 4.27 -8.80 0.56
N VAL A 38 3.01 -9.17 0.37
CA VAL A 38 1.85 -8.29 0.47
C VAL A 38 0.90 -8.88 1.50
N SER A 39 0.48 -8.06 2.46
CA SER A 39 -0.43 -8.48 3.53
C SER A 39 -1.61 -7.54 3.62
N VAL A 40 -2.81 -8.09 3.73
CA VAL A 40 -4.06 -7.33 3.85
C VAL A 40 -4.66 -7.60 5.21
N ASN A 41 -4.95 -6.54 5.95
CA ASN A 41 -5.56 -6.60 7.27
C ASN A 41 -6.69 -5.58 7.38
N PRO A 42 -7.63 -5.77 8.33
CA PRO A 42 -8.50 -4.69 8.76
C PRO A 42 -7.67 -3.51 9.30
N PRO A 43 -8.11 -2.25 9.10
CA PRO A 43 -7.42 -1.09 9.66
C PRO A 43 -7.38 -1.18 11.18
N ARG A 44 -6.19 -0.94 11.75
CA ARG A 44 -6.02 -0.94 13.22
C ARG A 44 -6.74 0.21 13.91
N HIS A 45 -7.01 1.29 13.18
CA HIS A 45 -7.69 2.48 13.67
C HIS A 45 -8.81 2.87 12.70
N ALA A 46 -9.91 3.39 13.27
CA ALA A 46 -10.98 4.00 12.49
C ALA A 46 -10.45 5.29 11.84
N LEU A 47 -9.97 5.16 10.61
CA LEU A 47 -9.52 6.26 9.77
C LEU A 47 -10.63 6.63 8.81
N ARG A 48 -10.90 7.93 8.70
CA ARG A 48 -11.87 8.48 7.76
C ARG A 48 -11.16 8.92 6.49
N ILE A 49 -11.66 8.44 5.36
CA ILE A 49 -11.16 8.73 4.02
C ILE A 49 -12.19 9.60 3.30
N LEU A 50 -11.72 10.65 2.64
CA LEU A 50 -12.55 11.45 1.74
C LEU A 50 -12.64 10.73 0.40
N ASP A 51 -13.86 10.41 -0.01
CA ASP A 51 -14.20 9.78 -1.29
C ASP A 51 -15.20 10.67 -2.03
N GLY A 52 -14.66 11.54 -2.90
CA GLY A 52 -15.41 12.66 -3.48
C GLY A 52 -15.91 13.60 -2.39
N ASP A 53 -17.22 13.85 -2.35
CA ASP A 53 -17.89 14.69 -1.34
C ASP A 53 -18.30 13.92 -0.08
N LYS A 54 -17.99 12.62 0.02
CA LYS A 54 -18.42 11.76 1.14
C LYS A 54 -17.23 11.34 1.97
N VAL A 55 -17.43 11.26 3.28
CA VAL A 55 -16.46 10.70 4.21
C VAL A 55 -16.86 9.25 4.51
N LYS A 56 -15.93 8.33 4.32
CA LYS A 56 -16.11 6.89 4.57
C LYS A 56 -15.07 6.38 5.55
N ASP A 57 -15.41 5.34 6.30
CA ASP A 57 -14.42 4.64 7.11
C ASP A 57 -13.54 3.77 6.21
N ALA A 58 -12.24 3.81 6.47
CA ALA A 58 -11.27 2.91 5.88
C ALA A 58 -11.69 1.45 6.12
N LYS A 59 -11.50 0.61 5.11
CA LYS A 59 -11.91 -0.80 5.17
C LYS A 59 -10.76 -1.77 5.19
N VAL A 60 -9.61 -1.36 4.63
CA VAL A 60 -8.44 -2.22 4.48
C VAL A 60 -7.16 -1.47 4.77
N GLN A 61 -6.18 -2.20 5.25
CA GLN A 61 -4.80 -1.78 5.43
C GLN A 61 -3.93 -2.82 4.72
N VAL A 62 -3.16 -2.36 3.74
CA VAL A 62 -2.27 -3.20 2.93
C VAL A 62 -0.83 -2.83 3.29
N THR A 63 -0.03 -3.84 3.57
CA THR A 63 1.40 -3.69 3.86
C THR A 63 2.21 -4.39 2.78
N PHE A 64 3.11 -3.66 2.15
CA PHE A 64 4.07 -4.14 1.16
C PHE A 64 5.46 -4.23 1.78
N ILE A 65 6.10 -5.38 1.66
CA ILE A 65 7.48 -5.60 2.07
C ILE A 65 8.31 -5.86 0.81
N TYR A 66 9.38 -5.09 0.62
CA TYR A 66 10.20 -5.17 -0.58
C TYR A 66 11.66 -4.77 -0.32
N TRP A 67 12.56 -5.21 -1.20
CA TRP A 67 13.95 -4.76 -1.21
C TRP A 67 14.10 -3.49 -2.06
N SER A 68 14.79 -2.47 -1.53
CA SER A 68 15.09 -1.22 -2.24
C SER A 68 16.58 -0.92 -2.23
N GLU A 69 17.11 -0.44 -3.36
CA GLU A 69 18.45 0.16 -3.44
C GLU A 69 18.45 1.67 -3.18
N ARG A 70 17.27 2.30 -3.18
CA ARG A 70 17.03 3.67 -2.72
C ARG A 70 16.88 3.77 -1.20
#